data_AF-A0A952X5E7-F1
#
_entry.id   AF-A0A952X5E7-F1
#
_cell.length_a   1.000
_cell.length_b   1.000
_cell.length_c   1.000
_cell.angle_alpha   90.00
_cell.angle_beta   90.00
_cell.angle_gamma   90.00
#
_symmetry.space_group_name_H-M   'P 1'
#
loop_
_entity.id
_entity.type
_entity.pdbx_description
1 polymer ?
#
loop_
_entity_poly.entity_id
_entity_poly.type
_entity_poly.pdbx_seq_one_letter_code
_entity_poly.pdbx_strand_id
1 'polypeptide(L)'
;MVQVKHYRCIELRQSFVLLLFFNNTYALEPIISSFAFTRLIQPEVRQLKDYLHQIEDTSKRHLKPKQIKSIIHHFDRGQIYRKQSQELVKARQAFQRRKIMITADWCYYTHEKMHDLAPIPLNHNLDDIQITPEDAWDLHHIAFLRLNGQNEWWNIIPIPWKEHHSVIHGKDQPGEILHKMLEERFQHDNEPPL
;
A
#
# COMPACT_ATOMS: atom_id res chain seq x y z
N MET A 1 3.84 36.24 -15.46
CA MET A 1 4.01 35.74 -14.07
C MET A 1 2.85 34.82 -13.76
N VAL A 2 3.12 33.52 -13.61
CA VAL A 2 2.08 32.52 -13.28
C VAL A 2 1.94 32.47 -11.75
N GLN A 3 0.76 32.84 -11.23
CA GLN A 3 0.45 32.73 -9.81
C GLN A 3 0.21 31.26 -9.45
N VAL A 4 1.08 30.70 -8.60
CA VAL A 4 0.89 29.38 -7.98
C VAL A 4 -0.09 29.55 -6.82
N LYS A 5 -1.33 29.05 -7.00
CA LYS A 5 -2.34 28.99 -5.94
C LYS A 5 -1.90 28.01 -4.86
N HIS A 6 -1.56 28.54 -3.69
CA HIS A 6 -1.39 27.75 -2.48
C HIS A 6 -2.76 27.33 -1.95
N TYR A 7 -3.08 26.03 -2.02
CA TYR A 7 -4.24 25.48 -1.37
C TYR A 7 -3.97 25.40 0.14
N ARG A 8 -4.40 26.43 0.90
CA ARG A 8 -4.45 26.36 2.36
C ARG A 8 -5.70 25.57 2.77
N CYS A 9 -5.50 24.43 3.41
CA CYS A 9 -6.57 23.66 4.02
C CYS A 9 -7.03 24.36 5.30
N ILE A 10 -8.34 24.54 5.45
CA ILE A 10 -8.98 25.30 6.53
C ILE A 10 -8.77 24.58 7.88
N GLU A 11 -8.24 25.30 8.87
CA GLU A 11 -8.19 24.84 10.26
C GLU A 11 -9.59 24.89 10.87
N LEU A 12 -10.17 23.72 11.16
CA LEU A 12 -11.24 23.59 12.13
C LEU A 12 -10.62 23.09 13.44
N ARG A 13 -10.44 24.00 14.39
CA ARG A 13 -10.16 23.67 15.79
C ARG A 13 -11.38 22.96 16.36
N GLN A 14 -11.26 21.67 16.66
CA GLN A 14 -12.24 20.97 17.49
C GLN A 14 -11.62 20.56 18.81
N SER A 15 -12.41 20.85 19.84
CA SER A 15 -12.13 20.73 21.26
C SER A 15 -11.83 19.30 21.70
N PHE A 16 -10.96 19.22 22.72
CA PHE A 16 -10.68 18.04 23.52
C PHE A 16 -11.97 17.31 23.95
N VAL A 17 -12.17 16.11 23.41
CA VAL A 17 -13.00 15.08 24.05
C VAL A 17 -12.09 13.88 24.28
N LEU A 18 -11.92 13.56 25.56
CA LEU A 18 -11.23 12.39 26.07
C LEU A 18 -11.99 11.14 25.59
N LEU A 19 -11.59 10.58 24.45
CA LEU A 19 -12.08 9.29 23.95
C LEU A 19 -10.99 8.25 24.22
N LEU A 20 -11.34 7.29 25.05
CA LEU A 20 -10.56 6.10 25.37
C LEU A 20 -10.01 5.49 24.07
N PHE A 21 -8.68 5.51 23.91
CA PHE A 21 -7.99 4.81 22.84
C PHE A 21 -8.13 3.30 23.05
N PHE A 22 -9.25 2.73 22.63
CA PHE A 22 -9.28 1.32 22.27
C PHE A 22 -8.44 1.18 21.00
N ASN A 23 -7.23 0.66 21.18
CA ASN A 23 -6.31 0.29 20.10
C ASN A 23 -7.06 -0.51 19.03
N ASN A 24 -7.05 0.00 17.80
CA ASN A 24 -7.94 -0.39 16.71
C ASN A 24 -7.41 -1.60 15.90
N THR A 25 -6.68 -2.51 16.56
CA THR A 25 -6.29 -3.81 15.98
C THR A 25 -7.52 -4.69 15.64
N TYR A 26 -8.70 -4.30 16.12
CA TYR A 26 -9.99 -4.93 15.85
C TYR A 26 -10.56 -4.68 14.46
N ALA A 27 -9.97 -3.85 13.58
CA ALA A 27 -10.58 -3.59 12.26
C ALA A 27 -10.30 -4.71 11.24
N LEU A 28 -9.10 -5.30 11.24
CA LEU A 28 -8.70 -6.31 10.25
C LEU A 28 -9.49 -7.62 10.40
N GLU A 29 -9.46 -8.22 11.60
CA GLU A 29 -9.99 -9.57 11.82
C GLU A 29 -11.49 -9.72 11.51
N PRO A 30 -12.39 -8.84 11.97
CA PRO A 30 -13.82 -8.95 11.65
C PRO A 30 -14.08 -8.77 10.16
N ILE A 31 -13.35 -7.89 9.47
CA ILE A 31 -13.54 -7.65 8.04
C ILE A 31 -13.09 -8.87 7.24
N ILE A 32 -11.86 -9.36 7.48
CA ILE A 32 -11.32 -10.53 6.78
C ILE A 32 -12.18 -11.77 7.06
N SER A 33 -12.58 -11.99 8.32
CA SER A 33 -13.37 -13.17 8.71
C SER A 33 -14.83 -13.10 8.23
N SER A 34 -15.36 -11.92 7.94
CA SER A 34 -16.68 -11.76 7.32
C SER A 34 -16.69 -12.03 5.81
N PHE A 35 -15.51 -12.12 5.18
CA PHE A 35 -15.41 -12.24 3.73
C PHE A 35 -15.60 -13.69 3.28
N ALA A 36 -16.52 -13.90 2.34
CA ALA A 36 -16.67 -15.18 1.66
C ALA A 36 -15.62 -15.30 0.53
N PHE A 37 -14.47 -15.88 0.85
CA PHE A 37 -13.40 -16.18 -0.10
C PHE A 37 -13.86 -17.21 -1.13
N THR A 38 -13.58 -16.93 -2.40
CA THR A 38 -14.02 -17.75 -3.54
C THR A 38 -12.87 -18.33 -4.35
N ARG A 39 -11.69 -17.69 -4.33
CA ARG A 39 -10.48 -18.20 -5.00
C ARG A 39 -9.33 -18.41 -4.02
N LEU A 40 -9.17 -17.58 -2.98
CA LEU A 40 -8.12 -17.84 -1.99
C LEU A 40 -8.43 -19.09 -1.17
N ILE A 41 -7.43 -19.96 -1.03
CA ILE A 41 -7.49 -21.11 -0.13
C ILE A 41 -7.03 -20.72 1.28
N GLN A 42 -7.39 -21.52 2.29
CA GLN A 42 -7.12 -21.21 3.70
C GLN A 42 -5.65 -20.84 4.01
N PRO A 43 -4.63 -21.52 3.45
CA PRO A 43 -3.24 -21.09 3.64
C PRO A 43 -2.95 -19.68 3.14
N GLU A 44 -3.52 -19.27 2.01
CA GLU A 44 -3.32 -17.93 1.44
C GLU A 44 -4.09 -16.87 2.22
N VAL A 45 -5.30 -17.20 2.70
CA VAL A 45 -6.05 -16.31 3.59
C VAL A 45 -5.26 -16.05 4.87
N ARG A 46 -4.62 -17.08 5.44
CA ARG A 46 -3.71 -16.93 6.58
C ARG A 46 -2.54 -16.00 6.26
N GLN A 47 -1.86 -16.23 5.14
CA GLN A 47 -0.73 -15.37 4.75
C GLN A 47 -1.14 -13.93 4.43
N LEU A 48 -2.33 -13.72 3.87
CA LEU A 48 -2.90 -12.39 3.69
C LEU A 48 -3.12 -11.71 5.04
N LYS A 49 -3.66 -12.41 6.05
CA LYS A 49 -3.80 -11.85 7.41
C LYS A 49 -2.45 -11.45 7.98
N ASP A 50 -1.50 -12.37 7.99
CA ASP A 50 -0.17 -12.15 8.56
C ASP A 50 0.54 -10.98 7.88
N TYR A 51 0.37 -10.87 6.55
CA TYR A 51 0.93 -9.77 5.77
C TYR A 51 0.27 -8.42 6.07
N LEU A 52 -1.06 -8.36 6.18
CA LEU A 52 -1.74 -7.10 6.51
C LEU A 52 -1.41 -6.62 7.92
N HIS A 53 -1.28 -7.54 8.89
CA HIS A 53 -0.79 -7.22 10.23
C HIS A 53 0.64 -6.67 10.19
N GLN A 54 1.55 -7.33 9.47
CA GLN A 54 2.91 -6.83 9.28
C GLN A 54 2.93 -5.41 8.66
N ILE A 55 2.06 -5.15 7.68
CA ILE A 55 1.95 -3.82 7.07
C ILE A 55 1.53 -2.78 8.10
N GLU A 56 0.52 -3.04 8.93
CA GLU A 56 0.10 -2.09 9.98
C GLU A 56 1.21 -1.88 11.02
N ASP A 57 1.86 -2.96 11.44
CA ASP A 57 2.95 -2.92 12.42
C ASP A 57 4.16 -2.13 11.92
N THR A 58 4.51 -2.29 10.64
CA THR A 58 5.68 -1.61 10.04
C THR A 58 5.36 -0.15 9.75
N SER A 59 4.21 0.11 9.11
CA SER A 59 3.80 1.48 8.75
C SER A 59 3.40 2.34 9.96
N LYS A 60 3.13 1.72 11.12
CA LYS A 60 2.50 2.35 12.30
C LYS A 60 1.17 3.02 11.96
N ARG A 61 0.45 2.47 10.97
CA ARG A 61 -0.82 2.99 10.45
C ARG A 61 -1.82 1.86 10.30
N HIS A 62 -3.09 2.16 10.55
CA HIS A 62 -4.17 1.20 10.39
C HIS A 62 -4.82 1.32 9.01
N LEU A 63 -4.92 0.18 8.32
CA LEU A 63 -5.63 0.05 7.05
C LEU A 63 -7.12 0.35 7.29
N LYS A 64 -7.70 1.21 6.46
CA LYS A 64 -9.11 1.56 6.61
C LYS A 64 -10.03 0.41 6.15
N PRO A 65 -11.25 0.28 6.69
CA PRO A 65 -12.17 -0.78 6.29
C PRO A 65 -12.41 -0.89 4.77
N LYS A 66 -12.53 0.25 4.08
CA LYS A 66 -12.67 0.30 2.62
C LYS A 66 -11.40 -0.17 1.91
N GLN A 67 -10.23 0.16 2.46
CA GLN A 67 -8.95 -0.29 1.95
C GLN A 67 -8.81 -1.81 2.06
N ILE A 68 -9.08 -2.36 3.25
CA ILE A 68 -9.04 -3.81 3.53
C ILE A 68 -9.96 -4.57 2.57
N LYS A 69 -11.20 -4.11 2.38
CA LYS A 69 -12.15 -4.73 1.43
C LYS A 69 -11.63 -4.73 0.01
N SER A 70 -11.06 -3.62 -0.47
CA SER A 70 -10.48 -3.54 -1.82
C SER A 70 -9.27 -4.46 -1.99
N ILE A 71 -8.42 -4.56 -0.96
CA ILE A 71 -7.28 -5.48 -0.94
C ILE A 71 -7.74 -6.93 -1.02
N ILE A 72 -8.69 -7.33 -0.15
CA ILE A 72 -9.25 -8.68 -0.16
C ILE A 72 -9.89 -9.00 -1.51
N HIS A 73 -10.68 -8.08 -2.07
CA HIS A 73 -11.27 -8.25 -3.39
C HIS A 73 -10.22 -8.42 -4.48
N HIS A 74 -9.12 -7.69 -4.43
CA HIS A 74 -8.03 -7.84 -5.39
C HIS A 74 -7.37 -9.23 -5.28
N PHE A 75 -7.02 -9.66 -4.07
CA PHE A 75 -6.38 -10.97 -3.88
C PHE A 75 -7.31 -12.15 -4.18
N ASP A 76 -8.60 -12.05 -3.82
CA ASP A 76 -9.56 -13.14 -4.02
C ASP A 76 -10.19 -13.15 -5.41
N ARG A 77 -10.39 -12.00 -6.05
CA ARG A 77 -11.16 -11.94 -7.32
C ARG A 77 -10.43 -11.22 -8.44
N GLY A 78 -9.34 -10.53 -8.15
CA GLY A 78 -8.55 -9.80 -9.13
C GLY A 78 -7.74 -10.70 -10.06
N GLN A 79 -7.22 -10.10 -11.13
CA GLN A 79 -6.26 -10.76 -12.02
C GLN A 79 -4.87 -10.59 -11.46
N ILE A 80 -4.32 -11.69 -10.94
CA ILE A 80 -2.94 -11.76 -10.46
C ILE A 80 -2.14 -12.50 -11.53
N TYR A 81 -1.18 -11.80 -12.13
CA TYR A 81 -0.26 -12.38 -13.11
C TYR A 81 1.05 -11.60 -13.11
N ARG A 82 2.14 -12.31 -13.41
CA ARG A 82 3.45 -11.68 -13.55
C ARG A 82 3.48 -10.81 -14.80
N LYS A 83 3.69 -9.51 -14.62
CA LYS A 83 3.89 -8.59 -15.74
C LYS A 83 5.18 -8.93 -16.49
N GLN A 84 5.13 -8.84 -17.82
CA GLN A 84 6.33 -8.94 -18.63
C GLN A 84 7.25 -7.73 -18.37
N SER A 85 8.56 -7.88 -18.61
CA SER A 85 9.55 -6.84 -18.28
C SER A 85 9.20 -5.47 -18.85
N GLN A 86 8.74 -5.40 -20.10
CA GLN A 86 8.36 -4.13 -20.73
C GLN A 86 7.09 -3.52 -20.11
N GLU A 87 6.12 -4.34 -19.73
CA GLU A 87 4.90 -3.90 -19.05
C GLU A 87 5.20 -3.38 -17.64
N LEU A 88 6.10 -4.05 -16.92
CA LEU A 88 6.54 -3.65 -15.60
C LEU A 88 7.25 -2.28 -15.64
N VAL A 89 8.10 -2.04 -16.64
CA VAL A 89 8.73 -0.73 -16.85
C VAL A 89 7.68 0.35 -17.08
N LYS A 90 6.70 0.11 -17.96
CA LYS A 90 5.59 1.04 -18.21
C LYS A 90 4.77 1.30 -16.94
N ALA A 91 4.49 0.26 -16.16
CA ALA A 91 3.74 0.36 -14.91
C ALA A 91 4.49 1.19 -13.84
N ARG A 92 5.81 0.98 -13.71
CA ARG A 92 6.68 1.78 -12.82
C ARG A 92 6.70 3.26 -13.24
N GLN A 93 6.85 3.54 -14.54
CA GLN A 93 6.80 4.91 -15.05
C GLN A 93 5.44 5.57 -14.81
N ALA A 94 4.35 4.83 -15.01
CA ALA A 94 2.99 5.33 -14.75
C ALA A 94 2.80 5.63 -13.26
N PHE A 95 3.33 4.78 -12.38
CA PHE A 95 3.33 5.03 -10.93
C PHE A 95 4.07 6.33 -10.59
N GLN A 96 5.31 6.51 -11.08
CA GLN A 96 6.08 7.72 -10.80
C GLN A 96 5.37 8.98 -11.27
N ARG A 97 4.73 8.97 -12.45
CA ARG A 97 3.93 10.11 -12.95
C ARG A 97 2.69 10.40 -12.10
N ARG A 98 2.07 9.38 -11.51
CA ARG A 98 0.85 9.51 -10.69
C ARG A 98 1.12 9.59 -9.19
N LYS A 99 2.38 9.48 -8.74
CA LYS A 99 2.75 9.33 -7.32
C LYS A 99 2.11 10.39 -6.43
N ILE A 100 2.18 11.66 -6.84
CA ILE A 100 1.58 12.80 -6.10
C ILE A 100 0.06 12.67 -6.00
N MET A 101 -0.61 12.31 -7.10
CA MET A 101 -2.07 12.14 -7.12
C MET A 101 -2.51 10.95 -6.27
N ILE A 102 -1.81 9.82 -6.37
CA ILE A 102 -2.08 8.61 -5.58
C ILE A 102 -1.87 8.90 -4.08
N THR A 103 -0.84 9.65 -3.73
CA THR A 103 -0.63 10.16 -2.36
C THR A 103 -1.82 11.00 -1.90
N ALA A 104 -2.28 11.94 -2.73
CA ALA A 104 -3.41 12.80 -2.38
C ALA A 104 -4.71 12.00 -2.20
N ASP A 105 -4.98 11.04 -3.09
CA ASP A 105 -6.11 10.13 -2.99
C ASP A 105 -6.02 9.31 -1.69
N TRP A 106 -4.85 8.78 -1.37
CA TRP A 106 -4.65 8.04 -0.12
C TRP A 106 -4.96 8.91 1.10
N CYS A 107 -4.40 10.11 1.21
CA CYS A 107 -4.72 11.04 2.30
C CYS A 107 -6.23 11.35 2.38
N TYR A 108 -6.87 11.55 1.23
CA TYR A 108 -8.30 11.84 1.16
C TYR A 108 -9.16 10.68 1.67
N TYR A 109 -8.91 9.45 1.19
CA TYR A 109 -9.71 8.27 1.52
C TYR A 109 -9.40 7.69 2.90
N THR A 110 -8.18 7.88 3.42
CA THR A 110 -7.80 7.41 4.75
C THR A 110 -8.03 8.43 5.84
N HIS A 111 -8.22 9.70 5.47
CA HIS A 111 -8.18 10.86 6.36
C HIS A 111 -6.87 10.96 7.14
N GLU A 112 -5.83 10.27 6.69
CA GLU A 112 -4.52 10.36 7.29
C GLU A 112 -3.70 11.45 6.63
N LYS A 113 -2.91 12.09 7.47
CA LYS A 113 -2.00 13.13 7.09
C LYS A 113 -0.67 12.51 6.68
N MET A 114 -0.16 12.93 5.52
CA MET A 114 1.27 12.84 5.18
C MET A 114 2.04 14.05 5.73
N HIS A 115 1.65 14.57 6.90
CA HIS A 115 2.10 15.90 7.33
C HIS A 115 3.55 15.99 7.80
N ASP A 116 4.29 14.87 7.93
CA ASP A 116 5.62 14.91 8.55
C ASP A 116 6.79 14.64 7.60
N LEU A 117 6.56 14.47 6.29
CA LEU A 117 7.61 13.88 5.46
C LEU A 117 7.72 14.53 4.09
N ALA A 118 8.73 15.37 3.91
CA ALA A 118 9.08 15.94 2.63
C ALA A 118 9.28 14.79 1.60
N PRO A 119 8.56 14.77 0.47
CA PRO A 119 8.84 13.80 -0.59
C PRO A 119 10.27 14.06 -1.10
N ILE A 120 11.10 13.02 -1.16
CA ILE A 120 12.44 13.11 -1.79
C ILE A 120 12.25 13.65 -3.22
N PRO A 121 12.92 14.76 -3.61
CA PRO A 121 12.79 15.31 -4.95
C PRO A 121 13.35 14.34 -6.00
N LEU A 122 12.61 14.18 -7.09
CA LEU A 122 12.90 13.19 -8.14
C LEU A 122 14.08 13.54 -9.05
N ASN A 123 14.69 14.74 -8.95
CA ASN A 123 15.98 15.08 -9.54
C ASN A 123 16.37 16.56 -9.28
N HIS A 124 17.68 16.80 -9.15
CA HIS A 124 18.44 18.08 -9.22
C HIS A 124 18.64 18.91 -7.92
N ASN A 125 19.93 19.17 -7.65
CA ASN A 125 20.53 20.29 -6.90
C ASN A 125 19.71 20.80 -5.71
N LEU A 126 19.98 20.25 -4.52
CA LEU A 126 19.42 20.69 -3.26
C LEU A 126 20.56 21.10 -2.34
N ASP A 127 21.02 22.34 -2.46
CA ASP A 127 21.97 22.88 -1.49
C ASP A 127 21.30 23.28 -0.15
N ASP A 128 19.99 23.09 0.04
CA ASP A 128 19.31 23.60 1.25
C ASP A 128 18.11 22.79 1.80
N ILE A 129 17.94 21.50 1.43
CA ILE A 129 16.95 20.64 2.11
C ILE A 129 17.63 19.37 2.60
N GLN A 130 18.07 19.37 3.85
CA GLN A 130 18.57 18.18 4.55
C GLN A 130 17.40 17.27 4.94
N ILE A 131 16.88 16.50 3.98
CA ILE A 131 16.07 15.32 4.31
C ILE A 131 17.06 14.26 4.80
N THR A 132 17.05 13.95 6.10
CA THR A 132 17.86 12.83 6.58
C THR A 132 17.24 11.52 6.06
N PRO A 133 18.04 10.51 5.68
CA PRO A 133 17.53 9.21 5.22
C PRO A 133 16.63 8.47 6.22
N GLU A 134 16.53 8.98 7.46
CA GLU A 134 15.77 8.39 8.56
C GLU A 134 14.29 8.79 8.49
N ASP A 135 14.00 9.96 7.92
CA ASP A 135 12.63 10.49 7.71
C ASP A 135 12.12 10.22 6.28
N ALA A 136 12.89 9.48 5.48
CA ALA A 136 12.47 9.07 4.14
C ALA A 136 11.37 8.00 4.22
N TRP A 137 10.35 8.12 3.38
CA TRP A 137 9.29 7.14 3.22
C TRP A 137 9.21 6.68 1.77
N ASP A 138 8.71 5.46 1.58
CA ASP A 138 8.27 4.97 0.29
C ASP A 138 6.78 4.68 0.30
N LEU A 139 6.19 4.66 -0.90
CA LEU A 139 4.86 4.12 -1.09
C LEU A 139 4.99 2.64 -1.40
N HIS A 140 4.59 1.82 -0.44
CA HIS A 140 4.58 0.39 -0.60
C HIS A 140 3.29 -0.05 -1.31
N HIS A 141 3.42 -0.85 -2.36
CA HIS A 141 2.28 -1.52 -2.99
C HIS A 141 1.93 -2.79 -2.24
N ILE A 142 0.75 -2.84 -1.62
CA ILE A 142 0.30 -4.00 -0.83
C ILE A 142 0.18 -5.23 -1.73
N ALA A 143 -0.58 -5.14 -2.83
CA ALA A 143 -0.49 -6.08 -3.93
C ALA A 143 0.61 -5.63 -4.89
N PHE A 144 1.60 -6.48 -5.13
CA PHE A 144 2.81 -6.07 -5.83
C PHE A 144 2.55 -5.63 -7.27
N LEU A 145 3.17 -4.51 -7.67
CA LEU A 145 3.09 -3.99 -9.03
C LEU A 145 3.54 -5.03 -10.09
N ARG A 146 4.52 -5.87 -9.75
CA ARG A 146 5.01 -6.97 -10.61
C ARG A 146 3.96 -8.06 -10.86
N LEU A 147 2.98 -8.17 -9.97
CA LEU A 147 1.88 -9.15 -10.02
C LEU A 147 0.53 -8.50 -10.35
N ASN A 148 0.56 -7.42 -11.15
CA ASN A 148 -0.63 -6.68 -11.57
C ASN A 148 -1.38 -5.93 -10.43
N GLY A 149 -0.68 -5.64 -9.34
CA GLY A 149 -1.13 -4.67 -8.34
C GLY A 149 -1.37 -3.29 -8.97
N GLN A 150 -2.47 -2.65 -8.57
CA GLN A 150 -2.90 -1.39 -9.16
C GLN A 150 -2.21 -0.18 -8.53
N ASN A 151 -2.08 0.90 -9.31
CA ASN A 151 -1.56 2.19 -8.83
C ASN A 151 -2.69 3.04 -8.25
N GLU A 152 -3.30 2.55 -7.17
CA GLU A 152 -4.52 3.12 -6.60
C GLU A 152 -4.38 3.26 -5.08
N TRP A 153 -5.12 4.21 -4.50
CA TRP A 153 -5.03 4.57 -3.08
C TRP A 153 -5.21 3.37 -2.15
N TRP A 154 -6.08 2.43 -2.49
CA TRP A 154 -6.33 1.27 -1.65
C TRP A 154 -5.15 0.28 -1.64
N ASN A 155 -4.32 0.32 -2.69
CA ASN A 155 -3.19 -0.59 -2.87
C ASN A 155 -1.87 0.01 -2.40
N ILE A 156 -1.89 1.19 -1.78
CA ILE A 156 -0.68 1.83 -1.29
C ILE A 156 -0.74 2.12 0.20
N ILE A 157 0.42 2.08 0.84
CA ILE A 157 0.60 2.57 2.20
C ILE A 157 1.99 3.19 2.34
N PRO A 158 2.13 4.34 3.01
CA PRO A 158 3.44 4.94 3.28
C PRO A 158 4.18 4.12 4.33
N ILE A 159 5.44 3.80 4.07
CA ILE A 159 6.30 3.01 4.96
C ILE A 159 7.67 3.68 5.09
N PRO A 160 8.30 3.68 6.28
CA PRO A 160 9.67 4.15 6.43
C PRO A 160 10.61 3.45 5.42
N TRP A 161 11.46 4.23 4.74
CA TRP A 161 12.30 3.76 3.64
C TRP A 161 13.20 2.58 4.05
N LYS A 162 13.79 2.65 5.26
CA LYS A 162 14.65 1.60 5.83
C LYS A 162 13.88 0.28 6.00
N GLU A 163 12.63 0.35 6.42
CA GLU A 163 11.79 -0.81 6.72
C GLU A 163 11.15 -1.41 5.45
N HIS A 164 10.83 -0.58 4.46
CA HIS A 164 10.20 -1.01 3.21
C HIS A 164 10.97 -2.17 2.55
N HIS A 165 12.29 -2.08 2.45
CA HIS A 165 13.10 -3.11 1.82
C HIS A 165 13.51 -4.25 2.77
N SER A 166 13.79 -3.94 4.04
CA SER A 166 14.37 -4.90 4.98
C SER A 166 13.34 -5.75 5.73
N VAL A 167 12.14 -5.20 5.97
CA VAL A 167 11.10 -5.82 6.80
C VAL A 167 9.98 -6.44 5.96
N ILE A 168 9.62 -5.82 4.82
CA ILE A 168 8.46 -6.27 4.05
C ILE A 168 8.84 -7.12 2.83
N HIS A 169 9.93 -6.78 2.14
CA HIS A 169 10.38 -7.49 0.94
C HIS A 169 11.45 -8.56 1.21
N GLY A 170 11.59 -9.00 2.46
CA GLY A 170 12.48 -10.14 2.79
C GLY A 170 11.94 -11.46 2.23
N LYS A 171 12.85 -12.38 1.88
CA LYS A 171 12.53 -13.67 1.20
C LYS A 171 11.48 -14.53 1.91
N ASP A 172 11.40 -14.45 3.23
CA ASP A 172 10.48 -15.25 4.06
C ASP A 172 9.42 -14.39 4.75
N GLN A 173 9.20 -13.16 4.25
CA GLN A 173 8.18 -12.28 4.79
C GLN A 173 6.80 -12.69 4.28
N PRO A 174 5.73 -12.55 5.09
CA PRO A 174 4.37 -12.95 4.72
C PRO A 174 3.93 -12.45 3.35
N GLY A 175 4.28 -11.19 3.00
CA GLY A 175 3.99 -10.60 1.70
C GLY A 175 4.63 -11.35 0.54
N GLU A 176 5.94 -11.62 0.58
CA GLU A 176 6.61 -12.38 -0.48
C GLU A 176 6.09 -13.82 -0.58
N ILE A 177 5.80 -14.47 0.55
CA ILE A 177 5.24 -15.82 0.56
C ILE A 177 3.85 -15.84 -0.09
N LEU A 178 2.95 -14.96 0.31
CA LEU A 178 1.61 -14.84 -0.28
C LEU A 178 1.69 -14.63 -1.78
N HIS A 179 2.47 -13.63 -2.21
CA HIS A 179 2.60 -13.30 -3.63
C HIS A 179 3.20 -14.43 -4.45
N LYS A 180 4.16 -15.17 -3.88
CA LYS A 180 4.73 -16.36 -4.53
C LYS A 180 3.69 -17.47 -4.68
N MET A 181 2.93 -17.79 -3.64
CA MET A 181 1.86 -18.80 -3.70
C MET A 181 0.84 -18.47 -4.80
N LEU A 182 0.45 -17.19 -4.89
CA LEU A 182 -0.51 -16.73 -5.88
C LEU A 182 0.08 -16.72 -7.30
N GLU A 183 1.34 -16.31 -7.44
CA GLU A 183 2.06 -16.34 -8.71
C GLU A 183 2.17 -17.77 -9.25
N GLU A 184 2.56 -18.74 -8.42
CA GLU A 184 2.67 -20.15 -8.81
C GLU A 184 1.30 -20.74 -9.19
N ARG A 185 0.27 -20.48 -8.40
CA ARG A 185 -1.07 -21.04 -8.65
C ARG A 185 -1.72 -20.43 -9.90
N PHE A 186 -1.66 -19.11 -10.07
CA PHE A 186 -2.29 -18.46 -11.22
C PHE A 186 -1.45 -18.50 -12.50
N GLN A 187 -0.19 -18.92 -12.45
CA GLN A 187 0.55 -19.31 -13.66
C GLN A 187 -0.06 -20.55 -14.31
N HIS A 188 -0.50 -21.53 -13.51
CA HIS A 188 -1.10 -22.77 -14.02
C HIS A 188 -2.52 -22.60 -14.58
N ASP A 189 -3.29 -21.61 -14.11
CA ASP A 189 -4.64 -21.32 -14.62
C ASP A 189 -4.65 -20.63 -16.00
N ASN A 190 -3.49 -20.18 -16.50
CA ASN A 190 -3.33 -19.47 -17.77
C ASN A 190 -2.70 -20.32 -18.89
N GLU A 191 -2.34 -21.58 -18.62
CA GLU A 191 -1.95 -22.52 -19.68
C GLU A 191 -3.21 -23.17 -20.27
N PRO A 192 -3.36 -23.21 -21.61
CA PRO A 192 -4.46 -23.94 -22.22
C PRO A 192 -4.36 -25.42 -21.82
N PRO A 193 -5.50 -26.11 -21.60
CA PRO A 193 -5.48 -27.53 -21.29
C PRO A 193 -4.75 -28.30 -22.41
N LEU A 194 -3.85 -29.21 -22.00
CA LEU A 194 -3.12 -30.13 -22.89
C LEU A 194 -4.06 -30.99 -23.73
#